data_AF-A0A975EA01-F1
#
_entry.id   AF-A0A975EA01-F1
#
_cell.length_a   1.000
_cell.length_b   1.000
_cell.length_c   1.000
_cell.angle_alpha   90.00
_cell.angle_beta   90.00
_cell.angle_gamma   90.00
#
_symmetry.space_group_name_H-M   'P 1'
#
loop_
_entity.id
_entity.type
_entity.pdbx_description
1 polymer ?
#
loop_
_entity_poly.entity_id
_entity_poly.type
_entity_poly.pdbx_seq_one_letter_code
_entity_poly.pdbx_strand_id
1 'polypeptide(L)'
;MTTALVHVNGLKTAHPLAADLAAAGIEVLATVQDRAKLLQEVVRHAPDVLICDAPAPDETLFKATAAIADMAPCAVIVFTADTNVDHMDRALASGIHGYEVNGYGAARLRALVHLAQARFRQTQAQAQALADISTRFEERKLVERAKGILMQTQQLSDDDAFHILRTASMHTNQRLGQVSQHIVQSARFAEDVNRCGQLRMLSQRLVTLQVLQGVVGAGPFAQQLAESVQRIDANLAYLGKSLSQATYGDLLGQVQQTWADLQPVLRASPGSEATVAAYARLDELAEHLLQGAERLTGQLESASPAPPLRVLNLAGRQRMLSQRFAKYAVLALLGDAPLQTRSATGMAESRAAFEAALTYLNSLPLSTPDIHTALESAGVGWLTLLAATKAAPGAGEAAQLNGLAGASESLLAVLEQLSAHYEHSMQMLTGA
;
A
#
# COMPACT_ATOMS: atom_id res chain seq x y z
N MET A 1 -13.11 -48.38 -11.51
CA MET A 1 -14.50 -48.27 -12.02
C MET A 1 -14.78 -46.78 -12.15
N THR A 2 -15.31 -46.31 -13.28
CA THR A 2 -15.67 -44.90 -13.44
C THR A 2 -17.02 -44.66 -12.79
N THR A 3 -17.13 -43.62 -11.97
CA THR A 3 -18.35 -43.23 -11.27
C THR A 3 -19.01 -42.03 -11.94
N ALA A 4 -20.33 -42.03 -11.98
CA ALA A 4 -21.12 -40.97 -12.58
C ALA A 4 -22.19 -40.46 -11.62
N LEU A 5 -22.42 -39.16 -11.67
CA LEU A 5 -23.64 -38.55 -11.16
C LEU A 5 -24.49 -38.13 -12.35
N VAL A 6 -25.78 -38.47 -12.31
CA VAL A 6 -26.68 -38.26 -13.44
C VAL A 6 -27.71 -37.19 -13.11
N HIS A 7 -27.86 -36.18 -13.97
CA HIS A 7 -28.98 -35.26 -13.94
C HIS A 7 -30.00 -35.65 -15.01
N VAL A 8 -31.26 -35.84 -14.62
CA VAL A 8 -32.37 -36.09 -15.57
C VAL A 8 -33.48 -35.08 -15.36
N ASN A 9 -34.03 -34.56 -16.46
CA ASN A 9 -35.09 -33.57 -16.38
C ASN A 9 -36.46 -34.22 -16.13
N GLY A 10 -36.84 -34.40 -14.87
CA GLY A 10 -38.23 -34.48 -14.39
C GLY A 10 -39.15 -35.60 -14.94
N LEU A 11 -38.69 -36.48 -15.82
CA LEU A 11 -39.51 -37.58 -16.34
C LEU A 11 -39.71 -38.63 -15.24
N LYS A 12 -40.98 -38.88 -14.89
CA LYS A 12 -41.42 -39.85 -13.85
C LYS A 12 -41.22 -41.32 -14.23
N THR A 13 -40.76 -41.61 -15.45
CA THR A 13 -40.47 -42.96 -15.95
C THR A 13 -38.98 -43.27 -15.81
N ALA A 14 -38.62 -44.54 -15.66
CA ALA A 14 -37.23 -44.98 -15.61
C ALA A 14 -36.45 -44.48 -16.83
N HIS A 15 -35.54 -43.53 -16.61
CA HIS A 15 -34.70 -42.99 -17.67
C HIS A 15 -33.64 -44.02 -18.05
N PRO A 16 -33.52 -44.44 -19.33
CA PRO A 16 -32.66 -45.57 -19.73
C PRO A 16 -31.17 -45.31 -19.46
N LEU A 17 -30.75 -44.04 -19.40
CA LEU A 17 -29.36 -43.62 -19.18
C LEU A 17 -28.67 -44.29 -17.99
N ALA A 18 -29.34 -44.42 -16.84
CA ALA A 18 -28.69 -45.05 -15.68
C ALA A 18 -28.40 -46.55 -15.93
N ALA A 19 -29.33 -47.25 -16.58
CA ALA A 19 -29.16 -48.66 -16.94
C ALA A 19 -28.10 -48.84 -18.06
N ASP A 20 -28.10 -47.96 -19.05
CA ASP A 20 -27.13 -47.98 -20.15
C ASP A 20 -25.71 -47.66 -19.66
N LEU A 21 -25.55 -46.72 -18.73
CA LEU A 21 -24.27 -46.42 -18.07
C LEU A 21 -23.76 -47.63 -17.27
N ALA A 22 -24.64 -48.29 -16.51
CA ALA A 22 -24.30 -49.50 -15.78
C ALA A 22 -23.86 -50.64 -16.74
N ALA A 23 -24.57 -50.84 -17.84
CA ALA A 23 -24.19 -51.80 -18.89
C ALA A 23 -22.85 -51.43 -19.58
N ALA A 24 -22.53 -50.13 -19.65
CA ALA A 24 -21.24 -49.63 -20.11
C ALA A 24 -20.13 -49.70 -19.04
N GLY A 25 -20.40 -50.24 -17.83
CA GLY A 25 -19.44 -50.39 -16.75
C GLY A 25 -19.14 -49.10 -15.98
N ILE A 26 -20.08 -48.16 -16.01
CA ILE A 26 -20.02 -46.89 -15.27
C ILE A 26 -21.02 -46.97 -14.11
N GLU A 27 -20.54 -46.75 -12.89
CA GLU A 27 -21.35 -46.83 -11.67
C GLU A 27 -22.09 -45.51 -11.45
N VAL A 28 -23.42 -45.54 -11.35
CA VAL A 28 -24.23 -44.34 -11.07
C VAL A 28 -24.39 -44.18 -9.56
N LEU A 29 -23.76 -43.16 -8.99
CA LEU A 29 -23.76 -42.90 -7.54
C LEU A 29 -25.07 -42.26 -7.06
N ALA A 30 -25.62 -41.37 -7.87
CA ALA A 30 -26.86 -40.66 -7.57
C ALA A 30 -27.52 -40.14 -8.85
N THR A 31 -28.84 -39.97 -8.80
CA THR A 31 -29.61 -39.28 -9.83
C THR A 31 -30.24 -38.03 -9.23
N VAL A 32 -29.96 -36.89 -9.83
CA VAL A 32 -30.43 -35.57 -9.41
C VAL A 32 -31.48 -35.08 -10.41
N GLN A 33 -32.59 -34.57 -9.90
CA GLN A 33 -33.66 -34.00 -10.73
C GLN A 33 -33.66 -32.46 -10.69
N ASP A 34 -33.20 -31.89 -9.58
CA ASP A 34 -33.18 -30.46 -9.34
C ASP A 34 -31.81 -29.88 -9.69
N ARG A 35 -31.75 -29.05 -10.73
CA ARG A 35 -30.52 -28.39 -11.19
C ARG A 35 -29.87 -27.55 -10.09
N ALA A 36 -30.67 -26.97 -9.17
CA ALA A 36 -30.15 -26.15 -8.09
C ALA A 36 -29.33 -26.96 -7.06
N LYS A 37 -29.53 -28.29 -7.00
CA LYS A 37 -28.84 -29.18 -6.06
C LYS A 37 -27.61 -29.86 -6.67
N LEU A 38 -27.31 -29.63 -7.96
CA LEU A 38 -26.24 -30.33 -8.66
C LEU A 38 -24.88 -30.13 -7.98
N LEU A 39 -24.52 -28.91 -7.62
CA LEU A 39 -23.26 -28.63 -6.94
C LEU A 39 -23.18 -29.38 -5.59
N GLN A 40 -24.25 -29.35 -4.80
CA GLN A 40 -24.29 -30.01 -3.51
C GLN A 40 -24.08 -31.53 -3.65
N GLU A 41 -24.74 -32.15 -4.64
CA GLU A 41 -24.66 -33.59 -4.85
C GLU A 41 -23.31 -34.00 -5.48
N VAL A 42 -22.71 -33.18 -6.35
CA VAL A 42 -21.35 -33.39 -6.86
C VAL A 42 -20.32 -33.30 -5.73
N VAL A 43 -20.40 -32.30 -4.86
CA VAL A 43 -19.53 -32.19 -3.67
C VAL A 43 -19.70 -33.39 -2.74
N ARG A 44 -20.95 -33.85 -2.54
CA ARG A 44 -21.26 -34.97 -1.66
C ARG A 44 -20.73 -36.31 -2.17
N HIS A 45 -20.92 -36.59 -3.46
CA HIS A 45 -20.63 -37.89 -4.05
C HIS A 45 -19.27 -37.98 -4.74
N ALA A 46 -18.63 -36.85 -5.04
CA ALA A 46 -17.35 -36.74 -5.72
C ALA A 46 -17.22 -37.68 -6.96
N PRO A 47 -18.13 -37.58 -7.95
CA PRO A 47 -18.15 -38.45 -9.12
C PRO A 47 -16.97 -38.16 -10.07
N ASP A 48 -16.56 -39.15 -10.85
CA ASP A 48 -15.58 -38.94 -11.92
C ASP A 48 -16.17 -38.16 -13.12
N VAL A 49 -17.48 -38.23 -13.32
CA VAL A 49 -18.20 -37.52 -14.39
C VAL A 49 -19.62 -37.13 -13.97
N LEU A 50 -20.02 -35.89 -14.24
CA LEU A 50 -21.40 -35.44 -14.23
C LEU A 50 -21.99 -35.60 -15.63
N ILE A 51 -23.11 -36.29 -15.74
CA ILE A 51 -23.82 -36.49 -17.01
C ILE A 51 -25.22 -35.87 -16.88
N CYS A 52 -25.51 -34.87 -17.70
CA CYS A 52 -26.81 -34.21 -17.71
C CYS A 52 -27.58 -34.57 -18.98
N ASP A 53 -28.76 -35.16 -18.83
CA ASP A 53 -29.77 -35.16 -19.88
C ASP A 53 -30.60 -33.88 -19.77
N ALA A 54 -30.36 -32.96 -20.70
CA ALA A 54 -30.96 -31.64 -20.75
C ALA A 54 -31.35 -31.30 -22.20
N PRO A 55 -32.56 -31.67 -22.65
CA PRO A 55 -33.03 -31.42 -24.02
C PRO A 55 -32.94 -29.95 -24.44
N ALA A 56 -33.17 -29.05 -23.47
CA ALA A 56 -32.92 -27.62 -23.56
C ALA A 56 -32.04 -27.20 -22.36
N PRO A 57 -30.72 -27.03 -22.55
CA PRO A 57 -29.85 -26.46 -21.53
C PRO A 57 -30.18 -24.99 -21.36
N ASP A 58 -30.23 -24.53 -20.12
CA ASP A 58 -30.56 -23.15 -19.77
C ASP A 58 -29.44 -22.51 -18.93
N GLU A 59 -29.60 -21.22 -18.65
CA GLU A 59 -28.64 -20.47 -17.86
C GLU A 59 -28.49 -21.01 -16.42
N THR A 60 -29.51 -21.70 -15.89
CA THR A 60 -29.41 -22.37 -14.58
C THR A 60 -28.42 -23.52 -14.63
N LEU A 61 -28.45 -24.34 -15.69
CA LEU A 61 -27.47 -25.40 -15.88
C LEU A 61 -26.06 -24.83 -16.06
N PHE A 62 -25.88 -23.81 -16.90
CA PHE A 62 -24.57 -23.21 -17.13
C PHE A 62 -23.98 -22.59 -15.86
N LYS A 63 -24.79 -21.91 -15.05
CA LYS A 63 -24.35 -21.40 -13.74
C LYS A 63 -23.97 -22.52 -12.78
N ALA A 64 -24.73 -23.61 -12.76
CA ALA A 64 -24.43 -24.77 -11.91
C ALA A 64 -23.11 -25.44 -12.31
N THR A 65 -22.87 -25.66 -13.61
CA THR A 65 -21.62 -26.28 -14.09
C THR A 65 -20.41 -25.36 -13.89
N ALA A 66 -20.59 -24.05 -14.05
CA ALA A 66 -19.53 -23.08 -13.75
C ALA A 66 -19.13 -23.12 -12.27
N ALA A 67 -20.11 -23.13 -11.37
CA ALA A 67 -19.84 -23.26 -9.93
C ALA A 67 -19.17 -24.60 -9.58
N ILE A 68 -19.52 -25.69 -10.27
CA ILE A 68 -18.87 -27.00 -10.12
C ILE A 68 -17.41 -26.93 -10.58
N ALA A 69 -17.13 -26.28 -11.71
CA ALA A 69 -15.77 -26.12 -12.22
C ALA A 69 -14.86 -25.35 -11.24
N ASP A 70 -15.42 -24.43 -10.45
CA ASP A 70 -14.67 -23.67 -9.45
C ASP A 70 -14.51 -24.41 -8.11
N MET A 71 -15.56 -25.10 -7.63
CA MET A 71 -15.61 -25.61 -6.26
C MET A 71 -15.36 -27.12 -6.13
N ALA A 72 -15.76 -27.92 -7.13
CA ALA A 72 -15.64 -29.38 -7.12
C ALA A 72 -15.45 -29.94 -8.55
N PRO A 73 -14.27 -29.71 -9.16
CA PRO A 73 -14.08 -29.94 -10.58
C PRO A 73 -14.18 -31.42 -10.95
N CYS A 74 -15.05 -31.76 -11.91
CA CYS A 74 -15.16 -33.08 -12.52
C CYS A 74 -15.48 -32.96 -14.03
N ALA A 75 -15.37 -34.05 -14.78
CA ALA A 75 -15.78 -34.04 -16.18
C ALA A 75 -17.30 -33.85 -16.29
N VAL A 76 -17.76 -33.06 -17.26
CA VAL A 76 -19.20 -32.79 -17.44
C VAL A 76 -19.60 -33.08 -18.89
N ILE A 77 -20.64 -33.90 -19.06
CA ILE A 77 -21.25 -34.18 -20.36
C ILE A 77 -22.71 -33.73 -20.32
N VAL A 78 -23.15 -33.04 -21.35
CA VAL A 78 -24.56 -32.68 -21.57
C VAL A 78 -25.06 -33.35 -22.83
N PHE A 79 -26.08 -34.18 -22.68
CA PHE A 79 -26.90 -34.72 -23.77
C PHE A 79 -28.08 -33.77 -24.00
N THR A 80 -28.25 -33.33 -25.25
CA THR A 80 -29.21 -32.27 -25.59
C THR A 80 -29.82 -32.48 -26.98
N ALA A 81 -30.98 -31.86 -27.21
CA ALA A 81 -31.58 -31.73 -28.55
C ALA A 81 -31.30 -30.36 -29.17
N ASP A 82 -30.68 -29.46 -28.40
CA ASP A 82 -30.36 -28.10 -28.81
C ASP A 82 -29.17 -28.09 -29.79
N THR A 83 -29.40 -27.43 -30.93
CA THR A 83 -28.43 -27.29 -32.03
C THR A 83 -27.87 -25.86 -32.12
N ASN A 84 -28.27 -24.97 -31.21
CA ASN A 84 -27.83 -23.59 -31.20
C ASN A 84 -26.33 -23.49 -30.87
N VAL A 85 -25.56 -22.94 -31.81
CA VAL A 85 -24.12 -22.75 -31.67
C VAL A 85 -23.78 -21.81 -30.51
N ASP A 86 -24.58 -20.77 -30.27
CA ASP A 86 -24.34 -19.84 -29.16
C ASP A 86 -24.47 -20.54 -27.80
N HIS A 87 -25.41 -21.49 -27.69
CA HIS A 87 -25.57 -22.30 -26.48
C HIS A 87 -24.45 -23.34 -26.34
N MET A 88 -23.89 -23.83 -27.44
CA MET A 88 -22.73 -24.71 -27.43
C MET A 88 -21.48 -23.97 -26.92
N ASP A 89 -21.21 -22.78 -27.44
CA ASP A 89 -20.10 -21.94 -26.97
C ASP A 89 -20.29 -21.56 -25.50
N ARG A 90 -21.53 -21.19 -25.11
CA ARG A 90 -21.87 -20.91 -23.71
C ARG A 90 -21.64 -22.11 -22.81
N ALA A 91 -21.99 -23.32 -23.26
CA ALA A 91 -21.80 -24.56 -22.51
C ALA A 91 -20.31 -24.87 -22.29
N LEU A 92 -19.49 -24.77 -23.33
CA LEU A 92 -18.05 -24.98 -23.22
C LEU A 92 -17.42 -23.95 -22.25
N ALA A 93 -17.83 -22.69 -22.34
CA ALA A 93 -17.40 -21.63 -21.44
C ALA A 93 -17.84 -21.85 -19.97
N SER A 94 -18.87 -22.67 -19.73
CA SER A 94 -19.37 -22.98 -18.39
C SER A 94 -18.80 -24.26 -17.78
N GLY A 95 -17.74 -24.83 -18.36
CA GLY A 95 -17.07 -26.03 -17.85
C GLY A 95 -17.67 -27.35 -18.33
N ILE A 96 -18.46 -27.34 -19.41
CA ILE A 96 -18.96 -28.57 -20.05
C ILE A 96 -17.90 -29.10 -21.02
N HIS A 97 -17.56 -30.39 -20.89
CA HIS A 97 -16.47 -31.03 -21.63
C HIS A 97 -16.98 -31.84 -22.84
N GLY A 98 -18.25 -32.24 -22.82
CA GLY A 98 -18.96 -32.83 -23.94
C GLY A 98 -20.36 -32.23 -24.08
N TYR A 99 -20.67 -31.67 -25.24
CA TYR A 99 -22.01 -31.18 -25.60
C TYR A 99 -22.50 -31.99 -26.79
N GLU A 100 -23.31 -33.01 -26.51
CA GLU A 100 -23.68 -34.04 -27.48
C GLU A 100 -25.14 -33.85 -27.91
N VAL A 101 -25.28 -33.42 -29.16
CA VAL A 101 -26.58 -33.15 -29.81
C VAL A 101 -27.21 -34.45 -30.30
N ASN A 102 -28.54 -34.56 -30.17
CA ASN A 102 -29.33 -35.76 -30.48
C ASN A 102 -29.10 -36.93 -29.50
N GLY A 103 -28.73 -36.61 -28.25
CA GLY A 103 -28.58 -37.58 -27.18
C GLY A 103 -27.36 -38.51 -27.33
N TYR A 104 -27.48 -39.74 -26.84
CA TYR A 104 -26.40 -40.73 -26.84
C TYR A 104 -26.83 -42.06 -27.46
N GLY A 105 -25.89 -42.78 -28.06
CA GLY A 105 -26.05 -44.20 -28.35
C GLY A 105 -25.37 -45.02 -27.26
N ALA A 106 -26.04 -46.06 -26.73
CA ALA A 106 -25.52 -46.87 -25.62
C ALA A 106 -24.11 -47.41 -25.87
N ALA A 107 -23.82 -47.86 -27.10
CA ALA A 107 -22.50 -48.36 -27.49
C ALA A 107 -21.37 -47.29 -27.47
N ARG A 108 -21.72 -45.99 -27.50
CA ARG A 108 -20.76 -44.86 -27.52
C ARG A 108 -20.49 -44.27 -26.14
N LEU A 109 -21.29 -44.60 -25.11
CA LEU A 109 -21.21 -43.98 -23.78
C LEU A 109 -19.80 -44.04 -23.20
N ARG A 110 -19.15 -45.22 -23.24
CA ARG A 110 -17.80 -45.39 -22.72
C ARG A 110 -16.78 -44.47 -23.42
N ALA A 111 -16.87 -44.35 -24.74
CA ALA A 111 -15.98 -43.48 -25.51
C ALA A 111 -16.21 -42.00 -25.22
N LEU A 112 -17.48 -41.58 -25.08
CA LEU A 112 -17.86 -40.20 -24.75
C LEU A 112 -17.37 -39.81 -23.35
N VAL A 113 -17.57 -40.67 -22.35
CA VAL A 113 -17.08 -40.46 -20.99
C VAL A 113 -15.56 -40.35 -20.97
N HIS A 114 -14.84 -41.25 -21.65
CA HIS A 114 -13.39 -41.16 -21.73
C HIS A 114 -12.90 -39.88 -22.43
N LEU A 115 -13.56 -39.44 -23.49
CA LEU A 115 -13.23 -38.19 -24.18
C LEU A 115 -13.45 -36.98 -23.27
N ALA A 116 -14.59 -36.92 -22.57
CA ALA A 116 -14.89 -35.82 -21.64
C ALA A 116 -13.89 -35.78 -20.47
N GLN A 117 -13.54 -36.92 -19.91
CA GLN A 117 -12.50 -37.03 -18.88
C GLN A 117 -11.11 -36.61 -19.40
N ALA A 118 -10.78 -36.94 -20.64
CA ALA A 118 -9.53 -36.51 -21.27
C ALA A 118 -9.50 -34.98 -21.45
N ARG A 119 -10.60 -34.39 -21.95
CA ARG A 119 -10.77 -32.93 -22.06
C ARG A 119 -10.70 -32.22 -20.71
N PHE A 120 -11.33 -32.79 -19.69
CA PHE A 120 -11.25 -32.28 -18.31
C PHE A 120 -9.81 -32.26 -17.80
N ARG A 121 -9.09 -33.39 -17.89
CA ARG A 121 -7.68 -33.48 -17.48
C ARG A 121 -6.80 -32.49 -18.25
N GLN A 122 -7.03 -32.32 -19.55
CA GLN A 122 -6.28 -31.36 -20.36
C GLN A 122 -6.54 -29.92 -19.93
N THR A 123 -7.81 -29.56 -19.70
CA THR A 123 -8.21 -28.22 -19.26
C THR A 123 -7.64 -27.91 -17.87
N GLN A 124 -7.73 -28.86 -16.94
CA GLN A 124 -7.16 -28.74 -15.60
C GLN A 124 -5.63 -28.59 -15.63
N ALA A 125 -4.94 -29.38 -16.45
CA ALA A 125 -3.49 -29.28 -16.60
C ALA A 125 -3.06 -27.92 -17.18
N GLN A 126 -3.83 -27.38 -18.14
CA GLN A 126 -3.59 -26.04 -18.69
C GLN A 126 -3.82 -24.95 -17.65
N ALA A 127 -4.92 -25.02 -16.90
CA ALA A 127 -5.23 -24.07 -15.83
C ALA A 127 -4.14 -24.08 -14.74
N GLN A 128 -3.68 -25.26 -14.33
CA GLN A 128 -2.58 -25.40 -13.38
C GLN A 128 -1.27 -24.84 -13.93
N ALA A 129 -0.92 -25.13 -15.19
CA ALA A 129 0.29 -24.60 -15.81
C ALA A 129 0.27 -23.06 -15.88
N LEU A 130 -0.88 -22.46 -16.19
CA LEU A 130 -1.05 -21.00 -16.17
C LEU A 130 -0.89 -20.43 -14.75
N ALA A 131 -1.48 -21.07 -13.74
CA ALA A 131 -1.35 -20.65 -12.35
C ALA A 131 0.10 -20.75 -11.85
N ASP A 132 0.81 -21.83 -12.20
CA ASP A 132 2.22 -22.04 -11.84
C ASP A 132 3.13 -21.00 -12.50
N ILE A 133 2.93 -20.73 -13.79
CA ILE A 133 3.68 -19.69 -14.52
C ILE A 133 3.41 -18.31 -13.91
N SER A 134 2.15 -17.98 -13.65
CA SER A 134 1.77 -16.70 -13.04
C SER A 134 2.41 -16.52 -11.66
N THR A 135 2.42 -17.58 -10.84
CA THR A 135 3.03 -17.56 -9.51
C THR A 135 4.55 -17.31 -9.61
N ARG A 136 5.25 -18.06 -10.47
CA ARG A 136 6.70 -17.88 -10.69
C ARG A 136 7.04 -16.50 -11.23
N PHE A 137 6.17 -15.94 -12.08
CA PHE A 137 6.35 -14.60 -12.63
C PHE A 137 6.24 -13.53 -11.54
N GLU A 138 5.21 -13.57 -10.69
CA GLU A 138 5.06 -12.62 -9.58
C GLU A 138 6.18 -12.80 -8.54
N GLU A 139 6.61 -14.03 -8.24
CA GLU A 139 7.78 -14.28 -7.39
C GLU A 139 9.04 -13.63 -7.99
N ARG A 140 9.31 -13.81 -9.28
CA ARG A 140 10.46 -13.19 -9.95
C ARG A 140 10.40 -11.67 -9.92
N LYS A 141 9.22 -11.08 -10.13
CA LYS A 141 9.01 -9.63 -10.07
C LYS A 141 9.29 -9.08 -8.67
N LEU A 142 8.90 -9.80 -7.61
CA LEU A 142 9.23 -9.45 -6.24
C LEU A 142 10.74 -9.53 -5.99
N VAL A 143 11.41 -10.57 -6.48
CA VAL A 143 12.87 -10.72 -6.37
C VAL A 143 13.60 -9.56 -7.05
N GLU A 144 13.26 -9.22 -8.30
CA GLU A 144 13.91 -8.10 -8.99
C GLU A 144 13.66 -6.75 -8.30
N ARG A 145 12.45 -6.54 -7.75
CA ARG A 145 12.15 -5.33 -6.97
C ARG A 145 12.97 -5.27 -5.68
N ALA A 146 13.07 -6.38 -4.95
CA ALA A 146 13.86 -6.46 -3.73
C ALA A 146 15.34 -6.23 -4.01
N LYS A 147 15.88 -6.83 -5.09
CA LYS A 147 17.25 -6.54 -5.57
C LYS A 147 17.43 -5.06 -5.85
N GLY A 148 16.54 -4.44 -6.63
CA GLY A 148 16.61 -3.02 -6.96
C GLY A 148 16.61 -2.11 -5.72
N ILE A 149 15.82 -2.45 -4.70
CA ILE A 149 15.85 -1.75 -3.40
C ILE A 149 17.22 -1.92 -2.75
N LEU A 150 17.71 -3.16 -2.58
CA LEU A 150 19.02 -3.42 -1.95
C LEU A 150 20.17 -2.75 -2.70
N MET A 151 20.14 -2.72 -4.03
CA MET A 151 21.16 -2.07 -4.86
C MET A 151 21.17 -0.55 -4.62
N GLN A 152 20.01 0.10 -4.62
CA GLN A 152 19.91 1.55 -4.41
C GLN A 152 20.31 1.93 -2.99
N THR A 153 19.86 1.15 -2.02
CA THR A 153 20.03 1.48 -0.62
C THR A 153 21.43 1.16 -0.19
N GLN A 154 21.94 -0.04 -0.45
CA GLN A 154 23.24 -0.53 0.03
C GLN A 154 24.39 -0.31 -0.97
N GLN A 155 24.13 0.32 -2.12
CA GLN A 155 25.10 0.53 -3.20
C GLN A 155 25.75 -0.77 -3.69
N LEU A 156 24.96 -1.85 -3.74
CA LEU A 156 25.42 -3.18 -4.11
C LEU A 156 25.30 -3.45 -5.61
N SER A 157 26.10 -4.40 -6.08
CA SER A 157 25.91 -4.99 -7.40
C SER A 157 24.67 -5.89 -7.43
N ASP A 158 24.20 -6.22 -8.63
CA ASP A 158 23.07 -7.14 -8.83
C ASP A 158 23.33 -8.52 -8.21
N ASP A 159 24.57 -9.01 -8.37
CA ASP A 159 25.01 -10.32 -7.86
C ASP A 159 25.06 -10.34 -6.33
N ASP A 160 25.60 -9.28 -5.71
CA ASP A 160 25.67 -9.15 -4.25
C ASP A 160 24.27 -9.06 -3.63
N ALA A 161 23.37 -8.29 -4.25
CA ALA A 161 21.98 -8.18 -3.80
C ALA A 161 21.25 -9.53 -3.87
N PHE A 162 21.45 -10.29 -4.95
CA PHE A 162 20.87 -11.64 -5.07
C PHE A 162 21.46 -12.61 -4.04
N HIS A 163 22.78 -12.54 -3.79
CA HIS A 163 23.43 -13.34 -2.75
C HIS A 163 22.85 -13.07 -1.37
N ILE A 164 22.62 -11.81 -1.00
CA ILE A 164 21.98 -11.43 0.28
C ILE A 164 20.57 -12.04 0.40
N LEU A 165 19.72 -11.88 -0.63
CA LEU A 165 18.36 -12.43 -0.61
C LEU A 165 18.36 -13.95 -0.44
N ARG A 166 19.29 -14.63 -1.12
CA ARG A 166 19.45 -16.09 -1.02
C ARG A 166 19.90 -16.51 0.37
N THR A 167 20.89 -15.84 0.93
CA THR A 167 21.39 -16.11 2.30
C THR A 167 20.28 -15.90 3.32
N ALA A 168 19.53 -14.80 3.25
CA ALA A 168 18.39 -14.53 4.12
C ALA A 168 17.29 -15.59 4.00
N SER A 169 16.97 -16.05 2.77
CA SER A 169 16.03 -17.15 2.52
C SER A 169 16.48 -18.47 3.18
N MET A 170 17.78 -18.77 3.16
CA MET A 170 18.35 -19.95 3.82
C MET A 170 18.29 -19.85 5.35
N HIS A 171 18.63 -18.69 5.93
CA HIS A 171 18.60 -18.49 7.38
C HIS A 171 17.18 -18.48 7.97
N THR A 172 16.21 -17.94 7.23
CA THR A 172 14.80 -17.85 7.67
C THR A 172 13.96 -19.07 7.30
N ASN A 173 14.50 -20.01 6.52
CA ASN A 173 13.80 -21.17 5.97
C ASN A 173 12.51 -20.78 5.21
N GLN A 174 12.55 -19.65 4.49
CA GLN A 174 11.44 -19.12 3.70
C GLN A 174 11.78 -19.18 2.21
N ARG A 175 10.76 -19.19 1.34
CA ARG A 175 10.98 -19.10 -0.11
C ARG A 175 11.57 -17.73 -0.46
N LEU A 176 12.42 -17.69 -1.48
CA LEU A 176 13.03 -16.44 -1.96
C LEU A 176 11.99 -15.35 -2.29
N GLY A 177 10.86 -15.73 -2.88
CA GLY A 177 9.75 -14.81 -3.14
C GLY A 177 9.14 -14.20 -1.87
N GLN A 178 9.04 -14.96 -0.78
CA GLN A 178 8.52 -14.48 0.51
C GLN A 178 9.49 -13.50 1.17
N VAL A 179 10.78 -13.82 1.21
CA VAL A 179 11.81 -12.89 1.73
C VAL A 179 11.83 -11.59 0.92
N SER A 180 11.75 -11.70 -0.40
CA SER A 180 11.68 -10.53 -1.28
C SER A 180 10.42 -9.70 -1.04
N GLN A 181 9.27 -10.35 -0.81
CA GLN A 181 8.03 -9.68 -0.43
C GLN A 181 8.18 -8.89 0.87
N HIS A 182 8.80 -9.49 1.91
CA HIS A 182 9.04 -8.82 3.19
C HIS A 182 9.93 -7.58 3.05
N ILE A 183 10.97 -7.65 2.21
CA ILE A 183 11.85 -6.50 1.93
C ILE A 183 11.09 -5.40 1.20
N VAL A 184 10.34 -5.74 0.14
CA VAL A 184 9.54 -4.77 -0.62
C VAL A 184 8.49 -4.10 0.27
N GLN A 185 7.83 -4.87 1.14
CA GLN A 185 6.85 -4.33 2.09
C GLN A 185 7.49 -3.42 3.13
N SER A 186 8.62 -3.83 3.72
CA SER A 186 9.35 -3.03 4.70
C SER A 186 9.84 -1.70 4.11
N ALA A 187 10.37 -1.72 2.88
CA ALA A 187 10.81 -0.52 2.19
C ALA A 187 9.64 0.42 1.87
N ARG A 188 8.51 -0.11 1.36
CA ARG A 188 7.30 0.68 1.13
C ARG A 188 6.81 1.34 2.41
N PHE A 189 6.80 0.59 3.51
CA PHE A 189 6.36 1.09 4.80
C PHE A 189 7.26 2.20 5.35
N ALA A 190 8.59 2.03 5.27
CA ALA A 190 9.55 3.07 5.65
C ALA A 190 9.33 4.36 4.84
N GLU A 191 9.10 4.23 3.53
CA GLU A 191 8.80 5.36 2.65
C GLU A 191 7.46 6.02 3.00
N ASP A 192 6.40 5.25 3.30
CA ASP A 192 5.11 5.79 3.74
C ASP A 192 5.27 6.63 5.04
N VAL A 193 6.04 6.14 6.01
CA VAL A 193 6.37 6.87 7.25
C VAL A 193 7.17 8.13 6.96
N ASN A 194 8.18 8.06 6.08
CA ASN A 194 8.99 9.21 5.70
C ASN A 194 8.12 10.30 5.04
N ARG A 195 7.21 9.93 4.13
CA ARG A 195 6.28 10.85 3.45
C ARG A 195 5.34 11.53 4.44
N CYS A 196 4.81 10.79 5.42
CA CYS A 196 4.02 11.38 6.51
C CYS A 196 4.86 12.32 7.39
N GLY A 197 6.11 11.95 7.67
CA GLY A 197 7.07 12.83 8.36
C GLY A 197 7.35 14.14 7.61
N GLN A 198 7.51 14.07 6.29
CA GLN A 198 7.69 15.25 5.44
C GLN A 198 6.45 16.14 5.44
N LEU A 199 5.23 15.59 5.43
CA LEU A 199 3.99 16.40 5.54
C LEU A 199 3.97 17.22 6.83
N ARG A 200 4.35 16.60 7.97
CA ARG A 200 4.45 17.31 9.26
C ARG A 200 5.47 18.44 9.23
N MET A 201 6.63 18.22 8.62
CA MET A 201 7.66 19.25 8.49
C MET A 201 7.22 20.39 7.56
N LEU A 202 6.72 20.04 6.37
CA LEU A 202 6.34 21.00 5.34
C LEU A 202 5.17 21.87 5.79
N SER A 203 4.22 21.33 6.55
CA SER A 203 3.11 22.13 7.10
C SER A 203 3.61 23.27 7.99
N GLN A 204 4.68 23.05 8.76
CA GLN A 204 5.30 24.10 9.59
C GLN A 204 6.11 25.08 8.75
N ARG A 205 6.91 24.56 7.80
CA ARG A 205 7.75 25.36 6.90
C ARG A 205 6.92 26.35 6.08
N LEU A 206 5.74 25.95 5.60
CA LEU A 206 4.85 26.81 4.81
C LEU A 206 4.46 28.09 5.56
N VAL A 207 4.15 27.99 6.86
CA VAL A 207 3.78 29.15 7.68
C VAL A 207 4.95 30.12 7.77
N THR A 208 6.14 29.62 8.09
CA THR A 208 7.38 30.40 8.14
C THR A 208 7.64 31.14 6.82
N LEU A 209 7.55 30.44 5.69
CA LEU A 209 7.82 31.01 4.37
C LEU A 209 6.77 32.06 3.96
N GLN A 210 5.48 31.82 4.22
CA GLN A 210 4.43 32.79 3.93
C GLN A 210 4.64 34.08 4.72
N VAL A 211 4.99 33.93 5.98
CA VAL A 211 5.23 35.06 6.88
C VAL A 211 6.45 35.87 6.44
N LEU A 212 7.57 35.19 6.14
CA LEU A 212 8.78 35.84 5.63
C LEU A 212 8.52 36.58 4.32
N GLN A 213 7.79 35.96 3.39
CA GLN A 213 7.39 36.59 2.13
C GLN A 213 6.57 37.87 2.35
N GLY A 214 5.66 37.89 3.32
CA GLY A 214 4.82 39.05 3.59
C GLY A 214 5.52 40.19 4.35
N VAL A 215 6.55 39.89 5.15
CA VAL A 215 7.24 40.87 6.00
C VAL A 215 8.56 41.34 5.40
N VAL A 216 9.39 40.41 4.94
CA VAL A 216 10.70 40.69 4.36
C VAL A 216 10.58 40.95 2.85
N GLY A 217 9.59 40.36 2.20
CA GLY A 217 9.36 40.44 0.76
C GLY A 217 9.55 39.10 0.06
N ALA A 218 8.94 38.93 -1.12
CA ALA A 218 8.84 37.64 -1.82
C ALA A 218 10.19 36.96 -2.06
N GLY A 219 11.18 37.67 -2.62
CA GLY A 219 12.56 37.22 -2.78
C GLY A 219 12.73 35.72 -3.07
N PRO A 220 13.65 35.02 -2.38
CA PRO A 220 13.81 33.56 -2.51
C PRO A 220 12.66 32.75 -1.85
N PHE A 221 11.93 33.35 -0.92
CA PHE A 221 10.89 32.67 -0.14
C PHE A 221 9.70 32.22 -1.00
N ALA A 222 9.34 33.00 -2.04
CA ALA A 222 8.27 32.62 -2.97
C ALA A 222 8.57 31.31 -3.71
N GLN A 223 9.82 31.10 -4.14
CA GLN A 223 10.23 29.85 -4.79
C GLN A 223 10.23 28.69 -3.80
N GLN A 224 10.77 28.88 -2.60
CA GLN A 224 10.79 27.86 -1.55
C GLN A 224 9.38 27.46 -1.10
N LEU A 225 8.44 28.41 -1.09
CA LEU A 225 7.04 28.18 -0.79
C LEU A 225 6.40 27.32 -1.89
N ALA A 226 6.58 27.69 -3.15
CA ALA A 226 6.08 26.93 -4.30
C ALA A 226 6.61 25.49 -4.30
N GLU A 227 7.90 25.30 -4.01
CA GLU A 227 8.50 23.97 -3.88
C GLU A 227 7.87 23.17 -2.72
N SER A 228 7.62 23.82 -1.57
CA SER A 228 6.98 23.17 -0.42
C SER A 228 5.56 22.68 -0.75
N VAL A 229 4.79 23.51 -1.46
CA VAL A 229 3.44 23.16 -1.94
C VAL A 229 3.50 21.95 -2.86
N GLN A 230 4.40 21.97 -3.85
CA GLN A 230 4.58 20.86 -4.79
C GLN A 230 5.00 19.55 -4.08
N ARG A 231 5.87 19.65 -3.07
CA ARG A 231 6.29 18.48 -2.26
C ARG A 231 5.13 17.90 -1.46
N ILE A 232 4.23 18.73 -0.91
CA ILE A 232 3.03 18.23 -0.22
C ILE A 232 2.09 17.52 -1.20
N ASP A 233 1.82 18.12 -2.36
CA ASP A 233 0.98 17.50 -3.40
C ASP A 233 1.54 16.13 -3.83
N ALA A 234 2.86 16.05 -4.07
CA ALA A 234 3.54 14.82 -4.42
C ALA A 234 3.44 13.76 -3.30
N ASN A 235 3.62 14.16 -2.04
CA ASN A 235 3.53 13.26 -0.90
C ASN A 235 2.10 12.71 -0.71
N LEU A 236 1.07 13.56 -0.83
CA LEU A 236 -0.33 13.12 -0.74
C LEU A 236 -0.73 12.21 -1.91
N ALA A 237 -0.26 12.52 -3.12
CA ALA A 237 -0.50 11.68 -4.29
C ALA A 237 0.17 10.30 -4.17
N TYR A 238 1.39 10.25 -3.63
CA TYR A 238 2.08 9.00 -3.33
C TYR A 238 1.33 8.19 -2.26
N LEU A 239 0.99 8.81 -1.13
CA LEU A 239 0.27 8.14 -0.03
C LEU A 239 -1.10 7.63 -0.48
N GLY A 240 -1.81 8.35 -1.35
CA GLY A 240 -3.08 7.90 -1.93
C GLY A 240 -2.97 6.66 -2.82
N LYS A 241 -1.81 6.42 -3.42
CA LYS A 241 -1.53 5.18 -4.18
C LYS A 241 -0.97 4.07 -3.29
N SER A 242 -0.19 4.44 -2.28
CA SER A 242 0.52 3.49 -1.44
C SER A 242 -0.35 2.93 -0.31
N LEU A 243 -1.18 3.74 0.33
CA LEU A 243 -1.94 3.30 1.50
C LEU A 243 -3.22 2.55 1.10
N SER A 244 -3.54 1.48 1.85
CA SER A 244 -4.81 0.76 1.69
C SER A 244 -5.99 1.66 2.04
N GLN A 245 -6.92 1.84 1.10
CA GLN A 245 -8.13 2.62 1.32
C GLN A 245 -8.99 2.05 2.47
N ALA A 246 -9.08 0.72 2.59
CA ALA A 246 -9.86 0.07 3.63
C ALA A 246 -9.31 0.32 5.05
N THR A 247 -8.02 0.63 5.18
CA THR A 247 -7.35 0.78 6.47
C THR A 247 -7.09 2.25 6.82
N TYR A 248 -6.66 3.05 5.84
CA TYR A 248 -6.17 4.42 6.07
C TYR A 248 -7.03 5.49 5.37
N GLY A 249 -8.09 5.10 4.65
CA GLY A 249 -8.87 5.99 3.79
C GLY A 249 -9.42 7.22 4.52
N ASP A 250 -10.01 7.04 5.70
CA ASP A 250 -10.59 8.15 6.47
C ASP A 250 -9.53 9.14 6.97
N LEU A 251 -8.40 8.63 7.46
CA LEU A 251 -7.30 9.47 7.95
C LEU A 251 -6.63 10.23 6.82
N LEU A 252 -6.35 9.56 5.70
CA LEU A 252 -5.78 10.21 4.53
C LEU A 252 -6.75 11.23 3.93
N GLY A 253 -8.05 10.92 3.88
CA GLY A 253 -9.08 11.84 3.43
C GLY A 253 -9.14 13.12 4.27
N GLN A 254 -9.01 13.01 5.60
CA GLN A 254 -8.94 14.19 6.49
C GLN A 254 -7.70 15.05 6.21
N VAL A 255 -6.54 14.42 6.00
CA VAL A 255 -5.28 15.13 5.67
C VAL A 255 -5.42 15.84 4.31
N GLN A 256 -5.98 15.16 3.31
CA GLN A 256 -6.22 15.73 1.98
C GLN A 256 -7.22 16.89 2.02
N GLN A 257 -8.30 16.77 2.79
CA GLN A 257 -9.27 17.85 2.95
C GLN A 257 -8.65 19.07 3.64
N THR A 258 -7.88 18.85 4.72
CA THR A 258 -7.18 19.94 5.42
C THR A 258 -6.22 20.66 4.48
N TRP A 259 -5.51 19.91 3.61
CA TRP A 259 -4.65 20.50 2.59
C TRP A 259 -5.44 21.32 1.55
N ALA A 260 -6.59 20.82 1.08
CA ALA A 260 -7.46 21.53 0.17
C ALA A 260 -7.97 22.86 0.76
N ASP A 261 -8.25 22.89 2.06
CA ASP A 261 -8.67 24.10 2.78
C ASP A 261 -7.52 25.10 2.98
N LEU A 262 -6.28 24.61 3.07
CA LEU A 262 -5.07 25.41 3.27
C LEU A 262 -4.61 26.11 1.97
N GLN A 263 -4.72 25.44 0.82
CA GLN A 263 -4.34 25.99 -0.48
C GLN A 263 -4.90 27.38 -0.82
N PRO A 264 -6.20 27.69 -0.66
CA PRO A 264 -6.73 29.02 -0.94
C PRO A 264 -6.16 30.09 0.01
N VAL A 265 -5.85 29.73 1.27
CA VAL A 265 -5.25 30.66 2.24
C VAL A 265 -3.82 31.02 1.85
N LEU A 266 -3.03 30.08 1.34
CA LEU A 266 -1.68 30.34 0.82
C LEU A 266 -1.67 31.24 -0.41
N ARG A 267 -2.67 31.08 -1.30
CA ARG A 267 -2.78 31.87 -2.54
C ARG A 267 -3.28 33.29 -2.29
N ALA A 268 -3.93 33.55 -1.17
CA ALA A 268 -4.40 34.88 -0.83
C ALA A 268 -3.19 35.80 -0.57
N SER A 269 -3.07 36.89 -1.33
CA SER A 269 -2.12 37.96 -1.01
C SER A 269 -2.55 38.64 0.29
N PRO A 270 -1.67 38.77 1.30
CA PRO A 270 -2.00 39.53 2.49
C PRO A 270 -2.21 41.01 2.11
N GLY A 271 -3.43 41.52 2.28
CA GLY A 271 -3.72 42.96 2.26
C GLY A 271 -3.22 43.65 3.54
N SER A 272 -2.94 44.95 3.47
CA SER A 272 -2.15 45.70 4.48
C SER A 272 -2.78 45.86 5.87
N GLU A 273 -4.06 45.55 6.09
CA GLU A 273 -4.76 45.82 7.37
C GLU A 273 -5.23 44.58 8.15
N ALA A 274 -5.12 43.36 7.61
CA ALA A 274 -5.62 42.12 8.26
C ALA A 274 -4.58 40.98 8.35
N THR A 275 -3.29 41.31 8.30
CA THR A 275 -2.19 40.36 8.13
C THR A 275 -2.02 39.37 9.29
N VAL A 276 -2.18 39.82 10.55
CA VAL A 276 -1.98 38.97 11.74
C VAL A 276 -3.06 37.89 11.86
N ALA A 277 -4.32 38.24 11.63
CA ALA A 277 -5.43 37.29 11.65
C ALA A 277 -5.31 36.25 10.51
N ALA A 278 -4.82 36.66 9.34
CA ALA A 278 -4.56 35.77 8.22
C ALA A 278 -3.45 34.74 8.56
N TYR A 279 -2.35 35.18 9.18
CA TYR A 279 -1.30 34.26 9.62
C TYR A 279 -1.75 33.33 10.75
N ALA A 280 -2.58 33.81 11.68
CA ALA A 280 -3.15 32.97 12.72
C ALA A 280 -4.03 31.85 12.14
N ARG A 281 -4.85 32.15 11.12
CA ARG A 281 -5.67 31.16 10.41
C ARG A 281 -4.81 30.16 9.61
N LEU A 282 -3.76 30.63 8.95
CA LEU A 282 -2.83 29.77 8.23
C LEU A 282 -2.12 28.79 9.19
N ASP A 283 -1.65 29.29 10.34
CA ASP A 283 -1.02 28.51 11.40
C ASP A 283 -1.97 27.43 11.95
N GLU A 284 -3.24 27.76 12.18
CA GLU A 284 -4.26 26.81 12.64
C GLU A 284 -4.46 25.65 11.65
N LEU A 285 -4.63 25.95 10.35
CA LEU A 285 -4.76 24.90 9.32
C LEU A 285 -3.49 24.07 9.17
N ALA A 286 -2.31 24.69 9.30
CA ALA A 286 -1.03 23.99 9.26
C ALA A 286 -0.84 23.03 10.46
N GLU A 287 -1.29 23.43 11.65
CA GLU A 287 -1.33 22.56 12.84
C GLU A 287 -2.33 21.42 12.68
N HIS A 288 -3.50 21.65 12.07
CA HIS A 288 -4.42 20.55 11.72
C HIS A 288 -3.80 19.56 10.74
N LEU A 289 -3.07 20.05 9.73
CA LEU A 289 -2.37 19.19 8.76
C LEU A 289 -1.28 18.36 9.45
N LEU A 290 -0.51 18.97 10.36
CA LEU A 290 0.46 18.28 11.19
C LEU A 290 -0.18 17.18 12.03
N GLN A 291 -1.26 17.48 12.75
CA GLN A 291 -1.96 16.52 13.61
C GLN A 291 -2.58 15.37 12.80
N GLY A 292 -3.10 15.64 11.61
CA GLY A 292 -3.58 14.61 10.68
C GLY A 292 -2.46 13.67 10.25
N ALA A 293 -1.32 14.23 9.82
CA ALA A 293 -0.14 13.45 9.44
C ALA A 293 0.50 12.68 10.62
N GLU A 294 0.44 13.22 11.84
CA GLU A 294 0.89 12.55 13.08
C GLU A 294 0.01 11.34 13.40
N ARG A 295 -1.32 11.48 13.31
CA ARG A 295 -2.26 10.37 13.49
C ARG A 295 -2.05 9.28 12.44
N LEU A 296 -1.84 9.66 11.19
CA LEU A 296 -1.55 8.72 10.10
C LEU A 296 -0.24 7.96 10.37
N THR A 297 0.81 8.67 10.79
CA THR A 297 2.09 8.07 11.17
C THR A 297 1.92 7.09 12.33
N GLY A 298 1.17 7.47 13.37
CA GLY A 298 0.94 6.61 14.54
C GLY A 298 0.19 5.31 14.19
N GLN A 299 -0.78 5.38 13.27
CA GLN A 299 -1.48 4.18 12.78
C GLN A 299 -0.57 3.29 11.94
N LEU A 300 0.28 3.88 11.10
CA LEU A 300 1.31 3.12 10.40
C LEU A 300 2.20 2.40 11.42
N GLU A 301 2.75 3.10 12.42
CA GLU A 301 3.63 2.51 13.44
C GLU A 301 2.97 1.38 14.24
N SER A 302 1.67 1.50 14.55
CA SER A 302 0.95 0.42 15.25
C SER A 302 0.79 -0.85 14.41
N ALA A 303 0.77 -0.73 13.08
CA ALA A 303 0.65 -1.86 12.17
C ALA A 303 1.98 -2.62 11.98
N SER A 304 3.12 -1.97 12.29
CA SER A 304 4.45 -2.58 12.22
C SER A 304 5.34 -2.09 13.38
N PRO A 305 5.31 -2.76 14.54
CA PRO A 305 6.00 -2.31 15.74
C PRO A 305 7.52 -2.56 15.72
N ALA A 306 8.15 -2.66 14.55
CA ALA A 306 9.58 -2.94 14.48
C ALA A 306 10.35 -1.84 15.24
N PRO A 307 11.13 -2.19 16.29
CA PRO A 307 11.91 -1.22 17.08
C PRO A 307 12.72 -0.22 16.25
N PRO A 308 13.33 -0.62 15.12
CA PRO A 308 14.23 0.28 14.45
C PRO A 308 13.42 1.34 13.60
N LEU A 309 12.16 1.08 13.24
CA LEU A 309 11.24 2.11 12.66
C LEU A 309 10.93 3.26 13.63
N ARG A 310 10.91 2.99 14.95
CA ARG A 310 10.68 4.03 15.96
C ARG A 310 11.82 5.04 16.02
N VAL A 311 13.06 4.57 15.82
CA VAL A 311 14.25 5.43 15.78
C VAL A 311 14.20 6.32 14.54
N LEU A 312 13.84 5.75 13.38
CA LEU A 312 13.64 6.53 12.14
C LEU A 312 12.57 7.61 12.32
N ASN A 313 11.42 7.29 12.93
CA ASN A 313 10.40 8.30 13.19
C ASN A 313 10.90 9.36 14.17
N LEU A 314 11.65 8.99 15.21
CA LEU A 314 12.20 9.95 16.18
C LEU A 314 13.19 10.92 15.53
N ALA A 315 14.09 10.42 14.68
CA ALA A 315 14.98 11.23 13.86
C ALA A 315 14.17 12.13 12.91
N GLY A 316 13.16 11.57 12.24
CA GLY A 316 12.26 12.30 11.36
C GLY A 316 11.49 13.42 12.06
N ARG A 317 11.06 13.22 13.31
CA ARG A 317 10.38 14.22 14.15
C ARG A 317 11.26 15.45 14.43
N GLN A 318 12.58 15.32 14.45
CA GLN A 318 13.49 16.46 14.66
C GLN A 318 13.31 17.53 13.57
N ARG A 319 13.08 17.11 12.32
CA ARG A 319 12.79 18.02 11.19
C ARG A 319 11.54 18.85 11.46
N MET A 320 10.46 18.20 11.92
CA MET A 320 9.22 18.89 12.27
C MET A 320 9.43 19.84 13.45
N LEU A 321 10.06 19.38 14.55
CA LEU A 321 10.20 20.15 15.78
C LEU A 321 11.05 21.42 15.56
N SER A 322 12.13 21.32 14.78
CA SER A 322 12.96 22.47 14.42
C SER A 322 12.19 23.49 13.56
N GLN A 323 11.41 23.03 12.59
CA GLN A 323 10.56 23.90 11.77
C GLN A 323 9.40 24.51 12.59
N ARG A 324 8.77 23.75 13.48
CA ARG A 324 7.72 24.24 14.39
C ARG A 324 8.26 25.30 15.35
N PHE A 325 9.48 25.11 15.87
CA PHE A 325 10.17 26.13 16.67
C PHE A 325 10.43 27.40 15.85
N ALA A 326 10.99 27.28 14.64
CA ALA A 326 11.27 28.41 13.76
C ALA A 326 9.99 29.18 13.38
N LYS A 327 8.90 28.46 13.08
CA LYS A 327 7.57 29.04 12.82
C LYS A 327 7.12 29.93 13.98
N TYR A 328 7.12 29.39 15.21
CA TYR A 328 6.70 30.18 16.36
C TYR A 328 7.64 31.34 16.65
N ALA A 329 8.94 31.18 16.44
CA ALA A 329 9.90 32.28 16.57
C ALA A 329 9.62 33.43 15.58
N VAL A 330 9.24 33.11 14.33
CA VAL A 330 8.82 34.11 13.34
C VAL A 330 7.48 34.76 13.73
N LEU A 331 6.48 33.97 14.13
CA LEU A 331 5.17 34.48 14.54
C LEU A 331 5.24 35.39 15.78
N ALA A 332 6.15 35.09 16.71
CA ALA A 332 6.38 35.90 17.91
C ALA A 332 6.84 37.34 17.59
N LEU A 333 7.50 37.56 16.45
CA LEU A 333 7.97 38.88 16.03
C LEU A 333 6.84 39.76 15.47
N LEU A 334 5.72 39.17 15.03
CA LEU A 334 4.65 39.88 14.31
C LEU A 334 3.36 40.06 15.11
N GLY A 335 3.29 39.43 16.28
CA GLY A 335 2.06 39.22 17.01
C GLY A 335 1.68 40.33 17.98
N ASP A 336 0.38 40.38 18.26
CA ASP A 336 -0.15 40.97 19.49
C ASP A 336 0.18 40.08 20.71
N ALA A 337 -0.14 40.55 21.92
CA ALA A 337 0.17 39.80 23.15
C ALA A 337 -0.36 38.34 23.17
N PRO A 338 -1.57 38.04 22.67
CA PRO A 338 -2.04 36.66 22.51
C PRO A 338 -1.17 35.79 21.60
N LEU A 339 -0.83 36.26 20.39
CA LEU A 339 0.00 35.49 19.46
C LEU A 339 1.43 35.31 19.99
N GLN A 340 1.98 36.32 20.66
CA GLN A 340 3.28 36.22 21.34
C GLN A 340 3.26 35.15 22.44
N THR A 341 2.20 35.10 23.26
CA THR A 341 2.06 34.10 24.33
C THR A 341 1.97 32.69 23.76
N ARG A 342 1.12 32.48 22.75
CA ARG A 342 0.99 31.19 22.07
C ARG A 342 2.31 30.74 21.44
N SER A 343 3.03 31.67 20.82
CA SER A 343 4.31 31.40 20.19
C SER A 343 5.38 31.03 21.22
N ALA A 344 5.43 31.72 22.37
CA ALA A 344 6.35 31.39 23.46
C ALA A 344 6.11 29.98 24.02
N THR A 345 4.85 29.60 24.22
CA THR A 345 4.49 28.23 24.63
C THR A 345 4.92 27.20 23.59
N GLY A 346 4.57 27.42 22.32
CA GLY A 346 4.93 26.50 21.23
C GLY A 346 6.44 26.35 21.02
N MET A 347 7.20 27.43 21.20
CA MET A 347 8.67 27.40 21.19
C MET A 347 9.21 26.56 22.36
N ALA A 348 8.69 26.75 23.58
CA ALA A 348 9.13 26.01 24.76
C ALA A 348 8.87 24.51 24.62
N GLU A 349 7.67 24.13 24.16
CA GLU A 349 7.31 22.72 23.90
C GLU A 349 8.20 22.09 22.82
N SER A 350 8.36 22.78 21.68
CA SER A 350 9.15 22.27 20.56
C SER A 350 10.62 22.11 20.94
N ARG A 351 11.16 23.05 21.72
CA ARG A 351 12.52 22.98 22.26
C ARG A 351 12.70 21.81 23.20
N ALA A 352 11.83 21.66 24.19
CA ALA A 352 11.93 20.57 25.16
C ALA A 352 11.87 19.19 24.47
N ALA A 353 10.94 19.02 23.52
CA ALA A 353 10.81 17.79 22.75
C ALA A 353 12.01 17.51 21.85
N PHE A 354 12.55 18.54 21.18
CA PHE A 354 13.73 18.41 20.32
C PHE A 354 14.96 18.01 21.13
N GLU A 355 15.26 18.73 22.22
CA GLU A 355 16.45 18.48 23.05
C GLU A 355 16.39 17.10 23.73
N ALA A 356 15.21 16.68 24.21
CA ALA A 356 15.02 15.36 24.79
C ALA A 356 15.25 14.24 23.74
N ALA A 357 14.71 14.40 22.53
CA ALA A 357 14.88 13.43 21.47
C ALA A 357 16.31 13.38 20.94
N LEU A 358 16.97 14.53 20.77
CA LEU A 358 18.37 14.60 20.35
C LEU A 358 19.29 13.94 21.40
N THR A 359 19.01 14.14 22.69
CA THR A 359 19.74 13.47 23.78
C THR A 359 19.57 11.95 23.70
N TYR A 360 18.34 11.48 23.48
CA TYR A 360 18.07 10.05 23.32
C TYR A 360 18.79 9.46 22.10
N LEU A 361 18.71 10.11 20.93
CA LEU A 361 19.38 9.67 19.71
C LEU A 361 20.90 9.56 19.91
N ASN A 362 21.52 10.52 20.60
CA ASN A 362 22.94 10.47 20.96
C ASN A 362 23.31 9.35 21.94
N SER A 363 22.34 8.86 22.73
CA SER A 363 22.56 7.74 23.67
C SER A 363 22.45 6.35 23.04
N LEU A 364 22.03 6.25 21.77
CA LEU A 364 21.82 4.97 21.11
C LEU A 364 23.17 4.28 20.77
N PRO A 365 23.36 3.01 21.18
CA PRO A 365 24.65 2.31 21.03
C PRO A 365 24.99 1.88 19.59
N LEU A 366 24.03 1.91 18.66
CA LEU A 366 24.17 1.41 17.30
C LEU A 366 24.14 2.56 16.27
N SER A 367 25.04 3.53 16.42
CA SER A 367 25.16 4.68 15.53
C SER A 367 26.37 4.52 14.60
N THR A 368 26.18 4.67 13.28
CA THR A 368 27.29 4.72 12.32
C THR A 368 28.08 6.03 12.49
N PRO A 369 29.33 6.12 12.00
CA PRO A 369 30.09 7.38 12.00
C PRO A 369 29.31 8.54 11.36
N ASP A 370 28.63 8.28 10.24
CA ASP A 370 27.83 9.28 9.54
C ASP A 370 26.62 9.78 10.34
N ILE A 371 25.96 8.87 11.10
CA ILE A 371 24.88 9.25 12.02
C ILE A 371 25.45 10.15 13.14
N HIS A 372 26.60 9.79 13.69
CA HIS A 372 27.23 10.57 14.77
C HIS A 372 27.60 11.99 14.30
N THR A 373 28.28 12.12 13.17
CA THR A 373 28.62 13.42 12.57
C THR A 373 27.39 14.26 12.25
N ALA A 374 26.31 13.64 11.75
CA ALA A 374 25.05 14.33 11.50
C ALA A 374 24.35 14.80 12.78
N LEU A 375 24.39 14.00 13.87
CA LEU A 375 23.86 14.39 15.18
C LEU A 375 24.63 15.56 15.80
N GLU A 376 25.97 15.56 15.71
CA GLU A 376 26.80 16.68 16.17
C GLU A 376 26.47 17.96 15.39
N SER A 377 26.39 17.84 14.05
CA SER A 377 26.03 18.96 13.17
C SER A 377 24.62 19.47 13.47
N ALA A 378 23.67 18.59 13.79
CA ALA A 378 22.31 18.97 14.19
C ALA A 378 22.31 19.74 15.51
N GLY A 379 23.15 19.35 16.48
CA GLY A 379 23.35 20.09 17.73
C GLY A 379 23.88 21.50 17.50
N VAL A 380 24.89 21.66 16.65
CA VAL A 380 25.43 22.99 16.28
C VAL A 380 24.38 23.83 15.54
N GLY A 381 23.66 23.24 14.59
CA GLY A 381 22.58 23.90 13.87
C GLY A 381 21.44 24.34 14.80
N TRP A 382 21.09 23.53 15.79
CA TRP A 382 20.08 23.87 16.81
C TRP A 382 20.50 25.06 17.66
N LEU A 383 21.74 25.09 18.16
CA LEU A 383 22.27 26.24 18.90
C LEU A 383 22.30 27.51 18.04
N THR A 384 22.63 27.38 16.76
CA THR A 384 22.59 28.50 15.79
C THR A 384 21.17 29.04 15.63
N LEU A 385 20.17 28.16 15.51
CA LEU A 385 18.76 28.54 15.43
C LEU A 385 18.29 29.26 16.70
N LEU A 386 18.66 28.77 17.89
CA LEU A 386 18.36 29.41 19.17
C LEU A 386 19.04 30.79 19.31
N ALA A 387 20.24 30.96 18.76
CA ALA A 387 20.91 32.25 18.75
C ALA A 387 20.19 33.25 17.83
N ALA A 388 19.68 32.79 16.68
CA ALA A 388 18.96 33.63 15.72
C ALA A 388 17.62 34.19 16.26
N THR A 389 17.02 33.55 17.29
CA THR A 389 15.83 34.12 17.94
C THR A 389 16.15 35.32 18.85
N LYS A 390 17.42 35.55 19.20
CA LYS A 390 17.84 36.70 20.00
C LYS A 390 18.19 37.86 19.08
N ALA A 391 17.60 39.03 19.31
CA ALA A 391 17.92 40.22 18.54
C ALA A 391 19.38 40.62 18.73
N ALA A 392 20.13 40.77 17.64
CA ALA A 392 21.47 41.37 17.70
C ALA A 392 21.35 42.87 18.01
N PRO A 393 22.25 43.47 18.82
CA PRO A 393 22.18 44.89 19.14
C PRO A 393 22.22 45.74 17.87
N GLY A 394 21.17 46.52 17.61
CA GLY A 394 21.06 47.40 16.44
C GLY A 394 20.64 46.73 15.13
N ALA A 395 20.35 45.41 15.12
CA ALA A 395 19.79 44.74 13.95
C ALA A 395 18.29 45.04 13.82
N GLY A 396 17.84 45.40 12.62
CA GLY A 396 16.41 45.57 12.32
C GLY A 396 15.67 44.24 12.26
N GLU A 397 14.35 44.28 12.42
CA GLU A 397 13.46 43.11 12.42
C GLU A 397 13.63 42.22 11.18
N ALA A 398 13.75 42.83 10.00
CA ALA A 398 13.98 42.10 8.75
C ALA A 398 15.33 41.34 8.72
N ALA A 399 16.38 41.87 9.37
CA ALA A 399 17.66 41.18 9.45
C ALA A 399 17.60 39.97 10.40
N GLN A 400 16.87 40.11 11.51
CA GLN A 400 16.62 39.00 12.44
C GLN A 400 15.80 37.89 11.78
N LEU A 401 14.74 38.24 11.06
CA LEU A 401 13.91 37.28 10.31
C LEU A 401 14.71 36.52 9.24
N ASN A 402 15.57 37.22 8.49
CA ASN A 402 16.46 36.57 7.51
C ASN A 402 17.47 35.62 8.18
N GLY A 403 18.06 36.02 9.31
CA GLY A 403 18.99 35.17 10.07
C GLY A 403 18.30 33.91 10.59
N LEU A 404 17.07 34.05 11.10
CA LEU A 404 16.24 32.94 11.57
C LEU A 404 15.88 31.97 10.44
N ALA A 405 15.49 32.50 9.27
CA ALA A 405 15.21 31.71 8.08
C ALA A 405 16.43 30.89 7.63
N GLY A 406 17.60 31.53 7.53
CA GLY A 406 18.85 30.86 7.12
C GLY A 406 19.29 29.77 8.10
N ALA A 407 19.21 30.02 9.40
CA ALA A 407 19.53 29.03 10.43
C ALA A 407 18.55 27.85 10.41
N SER A 408 17.26 28.11 10.21
CA SER A 408 16.21 27.10 10.14
C SER A 408 16.39 26.16 8.93
N GLU A 409 16.63 26.71 7.74
CA GLU A 409 16.84 25.92 6.52
C GLU A 409 18.15 25.12 6.57
N SER A 410 19.21 25.70 7.14
CA SER A 410 20.49 24.99 7.32
C SER A 410 20.34 23.80 8.26
N LEU A 411 19.63 23.97 9.38
CA LEU A 411 19.35 22.87 10.30
C LEU A 411 18.43 21.82 9.67
N LEU A 412 17.42 22.23 8.90
CA LEU A 412 16.55 21.30 8.19
C LEU A 412 17.33 20.38 7.25
N ALA A 413 18.28 20.93 6.48
CA ALA A 413 19.12 20.15 5.57
C ALA A 413 19.93 19.08 6.32
N VAL A 414 20.53 19.43 7.46
CA VAL A 414 21.25 18.47 8.32
C VAL A 414 20.32 17.38 8.85
N LEU A 415 19.10 17.73 9.26
CA LEU A 415 18.13 16.77 9.80
C LEU A 415 17.50 15.87 8.71
N GLU A 416 17.40 16.36 7.47
CA GLU A 416 17.05 15.53 6.31
C GLU A 416 18.14 14.51 6.01
N GLN A 417 19.41 14.90 6.04
CA GLN A 417 20.55 13.97 5.92
C GLN A 417 20.58 12.94 7.06
N LEU A 418 20.38 13.38 8.29
CA LEU A 418 20.31 12.48 9.46
C LEU A 418 19.20 11.42 9.28
N SER A 419 18.02 11.84 8.82
CA SER A 419 16.90 10.91 8.57
C SER A 419 17.26 9.89 7.50
N ALA A 420 17.96 10.30 6.43
CA ALA A 420 18.42 9.41 5.37
C ALA A 420 19.49 8.42 5.86
N HIS A 421 20.43 8.85 6.72
CA HIS A 421 21.43 7.94 7.31
C HIS A 421 20.77 6.88 8.20
N TYR A 422 19.77 7.26 9.01
CA TYR A 422 19.00 6.28 9.76
C TYR A 422 18.23 5.35 8.82
N GLU A 423 17.53 5.86 7.81
CA GLU A 423 16.79 5.04 6.84
C GLU A 423 17.69 4.01 6.13
N HIS A 424 18.90 4.40 5.77
CA HIS A 424 19.89 3.51 5.19
C HIS A 424 20.37 2.44 6.20
N SER A 425 20.78 2.85 7.40
CA SER A 425 21.25 1.92 8.46
C SER A 425 20.17 0.90 8.86
N MET A 426 18.91 1.34 8.86
CA MET A 426 17.74 0.52 9.11
C MET A 426 17.58 -0.64 8.13
N GLN A 427 17.73 -0.34 6.85
CA GLN A 427 17.60 -1.32 5.77
C GLN A 427 18.74 -2.34 5.81
N MET A 428 19.93 -1.95 6.30
CA MET A 428 21.06 -2.87 6.54
C MET A 428 20.74 -3.88 7.66
N LEU A 429 20.13 -3.44 8.76
CA LEU A 429 19.82 -4.31 9.92
C LEU A 429 18.68 -5.30 9.67
N THR A 430 17.74 -4.97 8.78
CA THR A 430 16.65 -5.89 8.39
C THR A 430 17.07 -6.96 7.37
N GLY A 431 18.27 -6.83 6.79
CA GLY A 431 18.83 -7.77 5.82
C GLY A 431 19.87 -8.74 6.38
N ALA A 432 20.18 -8.67 7.69
CA ALA A 432 21.22 -9.44 8.36
C ALA A 432 20.66 -10.62 9.17
#